data_AF-A0A661X0U1-F1
#
_entry.id   AF-A0A661X0U1-F1
#
_cell.length_a   1.000
_cell.length_b   1.000
_cell.length_c   1.000
_cell.angle_alpha   90.00
_cell.angle_beta   90.00
_cell.angle_gamma   90.00
#
_symmetry.space_group_name_H-M   'P 1'
#
loop_
_entity.id
_entity.type
_entity.pdbx_description
1 polymer ?
#
loop_
_entity_poly.entity_id
_entity_poly.type
_entity_poly.pdbx_seq_one_letter_code
_entity_poly.pdbx_strand_id
1 'polypeptide(L)'
;MDIKPIEWKGDRLIVLDQRLLPHKFEYVECKTYMDVYLAIKEMKTRGAPVIGVTAGYGFYLGIKELKEEEIGDRYIEIKDKLLSARPTAVNLKWALERMERVLKENLNEPDIKEIIKNKAIKIEKEEEEKCIKISRFGEKLFDDGTTFLTHCNTGSLATLGPGTALGVIKFTKRSGKRVQVFYTETRPYLQGARLTGLELVKEGIPSTLITDSMAG
;
A
#
# COMPACT_ATOMS: atom_id res chain seq x y z
N MET A 1 0.62 -0.90 18.50
CA MET A 1 1.84 -0.83 17.67
C MET A 1 1.41 -0.90 16.22
N ASP A 2 1.49 0.22 15.51
CA ASP A 2 0.98 0.33 14.14
C ASP A 2 1.86 -0.48 13.19
N ILE A 3 1.27 -1.47 12.52
CA ILE A 3 1.99 -2.24 11.49
C ILE A 3 2.06 -1.37 10.24
N LYS A 4 3.26 -0.97 9.85
CA LYS A 4 3.51 -0.29 8.57
C LYS A 4 3.85 -1.31 7.49
N PRO A 5 3.13 -1.34 6.34
CA PRO A 5 3.45 -2.26 5.25
C PRO A 5 4.71 -1.86 4.50
N ILE A 6 5.03 -0.56 4.47
CA ILE A 6 6.30 -0.02 4.00
C ILE A 6 6.75 1.14 4.88
N GLU A 7 8.04 1.44 4.90
CA GLU A 7 8.60 2.60 5.56
C GLU A 7 9.83 3.12 4.80
N TRP A 8 9.82 4.39 4.42
CA TRP A 8 10.97 5.04 3.80
C TRP A 8 12.00 5.48 4.85
N LYS A 9 13.27 5.10 4.68
CA LYS A 9 14.38 5.45 5.60
C LYS A 9 15.33 6.52 5.05
N GLY A 10 14.95 7.19 3.97
CA GLY A 10 15.76 8.24 3.33
C GLY A 10 16.69 7.73 2.23
N ASP A 11 17.28 6.55 2.41
CA ASP A 11 18.18 5.92 1.44
C ASP A 11 17.66 4.61 0.86
N ARG A 12 16.72 3.95 1.55
CA ARG A 12 16.13 2.65 1.22
C ARG A 12 14.67 2.56 1.68
N LEU A 13 13.92 1.66 1.05
CA LEU A 13 12.55 1.34 1.44
C LEU A 13 12.54 0.05 2.26
N ILE A 14 11.93 0.08 3.43
CA ILE A 14 11.69 -1.10 4.25
C ILE A 14 10.30 -1.63 3.90
N VAL A 15 10.17 -2.91 3.59
CA VAL A 15 8.90 -3.53 3.16
C VAL A 15 8.58 -4.72 4.05
N LEU A 16 7.39 -4.74 4.63
CA LEU A 16 6.89 -5.89 5.39
C LEU A 16 6.60 -7.05 4.42
N ASP A 17 7.15 -8.24 4.68
CA ASP A 17 6.81 -9.44 3.92
C ASP A 17 5.46 -10.00 4.40
N GLN A 18 4.40 -9.54 3.77
CA GLN A 18 3.02 -9.93 4.08
C GLN A 18 2.74 -11.41 3.80
N ARG A 19 3.63 -12.12 3.08
CA ARG A 19 3.50 -13.56 2.84
C ARG A 19 3.74 -14.39 4.10
N LEU A 20 4.40 -13.83 5.11
CA LEU A 20 4.71 -14.52 6.35
C LEU A 20 3.69 -14.25 7.46
N LEU A 21 2.81 -13.27 7.24
CA LEU A 21 1.71 -12.97 8.14
C LEU A 21 0.64 -14.08 8.09
N PRO A 22 0.00 -14.39 9.23
CA PRO A 22 0.11 -13.70 10.53
C PRO A 22 1.23 -14.24 11.45
N HIS A 23 1.94 -15.29 11.05
CA HIS A 23 2.83 -16.04 11.94
C HIS A 23 4.18 -15.36 12.20
N LYS A 24 4.69 -14.57 11.25
CA LYS A 24 5.99 -13.91 11.37
C LYS A 24 5.93 -12.50 10.80
N PHE A 25 6.49 -11.55 11.54
CA PHE A 25 6.68 -10.17 11.09
C PHE A 25 8.14 -10.00 10.66
N GLU A 26 8.40 -10.06 9.36
CA GLU A 26 9.73 -9.78 8.80
C GLU A 26 9.68 -8.63 7.81
N TYR A 27 10.73 -7.82 7.85
CA TYR A 27 10.91 -6.70 6.95
C TYR A 27 12.09 -6.97 6.03
N VAL A 28 11.93 -6.67 4.75
CA VAL A 28 12.99 -6.70 3.75
C VAL A 28 13.44 -5.28 3.42
N GLU A 29 14.75 -5.08 3.28
CA GLU A 29 15.29 -3.82 2.79
C GLU A 29 15.31 -3.82 1.26
N CYS A 30 14.79 -2.77 0.65
CA CYS A 30 14.89 -2.51 -0.79
C CYS A 30 15.79 -1.29 -1.00
N LYS A 31 17.00 -1.55 -1.51
CA LYS A 31 18.03 -0.51 -1.76
C LYS A 31 18.08 -0.10 -3.23
N THR A 32 17.58 -0.96 -4.12
CA THR A 32 17.54 -0.75 -5.57
C THR A 32 16.11 -0.80 -6.09
N TYR A 33 15.88 -0.30 -7.31
CA TYR A 33 14.57 -0.44 -7.95
C TYR A 33 14.23 -1.91 -8.27
N MET A 34 15.25 -2.77 -8.43
CA MET A 34 15.08 -4.20 -8.64
C MET A 34 14.61 -4.93 -7.37
N ASP A 35 15.06 -4.51 -6.19
CA ASP A 35 14.52 -5.03 -4.92
C ASP A 35 13.04 -4.70 -4.79
N VAL A 36 12.65 -3.47 -5.15
CA VAL A 36 11.25 -3.03 -5.17
C VAL A 36 10.43 -3.84 -6.18
N TYR A 37 10.95 -4.02 -7.39
CA TYR A 37 10.33 -4.86 -8.42
C TYR A 37 10.03 -6.26 -7.88
N LEU A 38 11.02 -6.90 -7.24
CA LEU A 38 10.85 -8.23 -6.64
C LEU A 38 9.85 -8.21 -5.49
N ALA A 39 9.88 -7.19 -4.62
CA ALA A 39 8.92 -7.08 -3.52
C ALA A 39 7.46 -6.98 -4.00
N ILE A 40 7.21 -6.25 -5.10
CA ILE A 40 5.89 -6.13 -5.72
C ILE A 40 5.50 -7.43 -6.44
N LYS A 41 6.41 -7.96 -7.27
CA LYS A 41 6.17 -9.15 -8.11
C LYS A 41 5.89 -10.39 -7.27
N GLU A 42 6.68 -10.61 -6.23
CA GLU A 42 6.52 -11.76 -5.34
C GLU A 42 5.40 -11.58 -4.31
N MET A 43 4.71 -10.43 -4.31
CA MET A 43 3.67 -10.10 -3.34
C MET A 43 4.15 -10.06 -1.89
N LYS A 44 5.43 -9.71 -1.64
CA LYS A 44 5.90 -9.34 -0.30
C LYS A 44 5.07 -8.17 0.21
N THR A 45 4.82 -7.18 -0.66
CA THR A 45 3.85 -6.12 -0.43
C THR A 45 2.69 -6.19 -1.42
N ARG A 46 1.50 -5.82 -0.94
CA ARG A 46 0.24 -5.95 -1.69
C ARG A 46 -0.81 -4.99 -1.18
N GLY A 47 -1.83 -4.77 -2.01
CA GLY A 47 -2.81 -3.70 -1.83
C GLY A 47 -2.55 -2.59 -2.84
N ALA A 48 -3.59 -2.18 -3.57
CA ALA A 48 -3.44 -1.25 -4.67
C ALA A 48 -2.72 0.06 -4.27
N PRO A 49 -3.12 0.76 -3.18
CA PRO A 49 -2.42 1.94 -2.71
C PRO A 49 -0.94 1.70 -2.38
N VAL A 50 -0.63 0.69 -1.54
CA VAL A 50 0.76 0.40 -1.14
C VAL A 50 1.63 0.05 -2.34
N ILE A 51 1.13 -0.74 -3.29
CA ILE A 51 1.88 -1.08 -4.51
C ILE A 51 2.23 0.18 -5.29
N GLY A 52 1.29 1.11 -5.45
CA GLY A 52 1.55 2.38 -6.14
C GLY A 52 2.67 3.17 -5.48
N VAL A 53 2.63 3.34 -4.17
CA VAL A 53 3.66 4.10 -3.44
C VAL A 53 5.00 3.38 -3.42
N THR A 54 4.99 2.06 -3.24
CA THR A 54 6.21 1.24 -3.33
C THR A 54 6.86 1.41 -4.70
N ALA A 55 6.08 1.39 -5.79
CA ALA A 55 6.59 1.63 -7.14
C ALA A 55 7.13 3.05 -7.33
N GLY A 56 6.51 4.07 -6.71
CA GLY A 56 7.05 5.44 -6.69
C GLY A 56 8.43 5.52 -6.06
N TYR A 57 8.62 4.86 -4.91
CA TYR A 57 9.95 4.73 -4.29
C TYR A 57 10.92 3.92 -5.14
N GLY A 58 10.48 2.83 -5.77
CA GLY A 58 11.29 2.07 -6.72
C GLY A 58 11.78 2.92 -7.89
N PHE A 59 10.90 3.76 -8.44
CA PHE A 59 11.28 4.67 -9.52
C PHE A 59 12.35 5.66 -9.06
N TYR A 60 12.19 6.29 -7.88
CA TYR A 60 13.23 7.14 -7.31
C TYR A 60 14.56 6.39 -7.12
N LEU A 61 14.54 5.17 -6.55
CA LEU A 61 15.75 4.38 -6.35
C LEU A 61 16.47 4.08 -7.66
N GLY A 62 15.73 3.83 -8.75
CA GLY A 62 16.32 3.65 -10.08
C GLY A 62 16.94 4.94 -10.62
N ILE A 63 16.25 6.08 -10.51
CA ILE A 63 16.80 7.38 -10.92
C ILE A 63 18.03 7.77 -10.10
N LYS A 64 18.05 7.44 -8.81
CA LYS A 64 19.17 7.72 -7.89
C LYS A 64 20.47 7.07 -8.36
N GLU A 65 20.39 5.86 -8.93
CA GLU A 65 21.52 5.06 -9.42
C GLU A 65 22.12 5.59 -10.73
N LEU A 66 21.35 6.35 -11.52
CA LEU A 66 21.80 6.90 -12.80
C LEU A 66 22.67 8.15 -12.61
N LYS A 67 23.57 8.41 -13.55
CA LYS A 67 24.16 9.75 -13.69
C LYS A 67 23.12 10.71 -14.27
N GLU A 68 23.26 12.01 -14.00
CA GLU A 68 22.24 13.00 -14.40
C GLU A 68 22.03 13.03 -15.92
N GLU A 69 23.12 12.96 -16.67
CA GLU A 69 23.12 12.91 -18.14
C GLU A 69 22.44 11.65 -18.71
N GLU A 70 22.32 10.57 -17.93
CA GLU A 70 21.69 9.32 -18.35
C GLU A 70 20.20 9.25 -18.03
N ILE A 71 19.70 10.15 -17.16
CA ILE A 71 18.32 10.10 -16.65
C ILE A 71 17.31 10.15 -17.80
N GLY A 72 17.50 11.06 -18.75
CA GLY A 72 16.59 11.29 -19.86
C GLY A 72 16.37 10.06 -20.75
N ASP A 73 17.40 9.24 -20.93
CA ASP A 73 17.35 8.08 -21.82
C ASP A 73 16.95 6.79 -21.09
N ARG A 74 17.32 6.66 -19.81
CA ARG A 74 17.23 5.38 -19.09
C ARG A 74 16.04 5.27 -18.14
N TYR A 75 15.32 6.35 -17.84
CA TYR A 75 14.16 6.27 -16.94
C TYR A 75 13.04 5.35 -17.47
N ILE A 76 12.92 5.21 -18.80
CA ILE A 76 11.89 4.39 -19.44
C ILE A 76 12.09 2.91 -19.08
N GLU A 77 13.34 2.41 -19.12
CA GLU A 77 13.66 1.03 -18.76
C GLU A 77 13.27 0.72 -17.30
N ILE A 78 13.58 1.64 -16.38
CA ILE A 78 13.21 1.52 -14.96
C ILE A 78 11.69 1.48 -14.81
N LYS A 79 10.99 2.41 -15.47
CA LYS A 79 9.52 2.50 -15.44
C LYS A 79 8.87 1.22 -15.93
N ASP A 80 9.28 0.74 -17.11
CA ASP A 80 8.71 -0.42 -17.76
C ASP A 80 9.01 -1.70 -16.97
N LYS A 81 10.20 -1.79 -16.37
CA LYS A 81 10.53 -2.88 -15.47
C LYS A 81 9.60 -2.91 -14.26
N LEU A 82 9.41 -1.79 -13.56
CA LEU A 82 8.50 -1.70 -12.41
C LEU A 82 7.05 -2.00 -12.82
N LEU A 83 6.60 -1.49 -13.97
CA LEU A 83 5.27 -1.75 -14.52
C LEU A 83 5.03 -3.24 -14.80
N SER A 84 6.07 -3.94 -15.27
CA SER A 84 6.01 -5.38 -15.54
C SER A 84 5.86 -6.25 -14.28
N ALA A 85 6.06 -5.70 -13.07
CA ALA A 85 5.91 -6.45 -11.83
C ALA A 85 4.50 -7.03 -11.68
N ARG A 86 3.49 -6.19 -11.95
CA ARG A 86 2.05 -6.54 -11.89
C ARG A 86 1.25 -5.65 -12.87
N PRO A 87 1.21 -5.97 -14.17
CA PRO A 87 0.70 -5.08 -15.23
C PRO A 87 -0.76 -4.63 -15.06
N THR A 88 -1.58 -5.42 -14.35
CA THR A 88 -2.99 -5.11 -14.08
C THR A 88 -3.21 -4.18 -12.89
N ALA A 89 -2.16 -3.84 -12.13
CA ALA A 89 -2.27 -2.97 -10.97
C ALA A 89 -2.37 -1.50 -11.40
N VAL A 90 -3.59 -0.97 -11.47
CA VAL A 90 -3.87 0.42 -11.90
C VAL A 90 -3.12 1.45 -11.05
N ASN A 91 -3.07 1.29 -9.73
CA ASN A 91 -2.35 2.21 -8.85
C ASN A 91 -0.83 2.19 -9.05
N LEU A 92 -0.27 1.06 -9.52
CA LEU A 92 1.14 0.97 -9.91
C LEU A 92 1.38 1.88 -11.10
N LYS A 93 0.62 1.70 -12.18
CA LYS A 93 0.70 2.52 -13.39
C LYS A 93 0.49 4.00 -13.07
N TRP A 94 -0.56 4.32 -12.32
CA TRP A 94 -0.89 5.69 -11.89
C TRP A 94 0.27 6.36 -11.14
N ALA A 95 0.93 5.65 -10.21
CA ALA A 95 2.04 6.22 -9.47
C ALA A 95 3.23 6.49 -10.40
N LEU A 96 3.61 5.52 -11.24
CA LEU A 96 4.71 5.66 -12.18
C LEU A 96 4.48 6.78 -13.21
N GLU A 97 3.26 6.95 -13.73
CA GLU A 97 2.92 8.06 -14.63
C GLU A 97 3.07 9.43 -13.94
N ARG A 98 2.73 9.52 -12.65
CA ARG A 98 2.92 10.76 -11.87
C ARG A 98 4.38 11.04 -11.57
N MET A 99 5.20 10.01 -11.38
CA MET A 99 6.65 10.14 -11.23
C MET A 99 7.29 10.59 -12.55
N GLU A 100 6.95 9.93 -13.65
CA GLU A 100 7.43 10.25 -15.00
C GLU A 100 7.10 11.69 -15.41
N ARG A 101 5.89 12.17 -15.10
CA ARG A 101 5.50 13.54 -15.39
C ARG A 101 6.42 14.56 -14.71
N VAL A 102 6.63 14.39 -13.40
CA VAL A 102 7.52 15.28 -12.64
C VAL A 102 8.96 15.18 -13.14
N LEU A 103 9.41 13.98 -13.54
CA LEU A 103 10.73 13.83 -14.16
C LEU A 103 10.85 14.66 -15.43
N LYS A 104 9.92 14.49 -16.38
CA LYS A 104 9.95 15.20 -17.66
C LYS A 104 9.90 16.72 -17.52
N GLU A 105 9.13 17.22 -16.56
CA GLU A 105 8.99 18.65 -16.28
C GLU A 105 10.27 19.28 -15.68
N ASN A 106 11.16 18.47 -15.10
CA ASN A 106 12.33 18.95 -14.33
C ASN A 106 13.66 18.34 -14.80
N LEU A 107 13.73 17.76 -16.01
CA LEU A 107 14.90 17.01 -16.51
C LEU A 107 16.22 17.79 -16.46
N ASN A 108 16.16 19.12 -16.57
CA ASN A 108 17.35 19.99 -16.58
C ASN A 108 17.63 20.64 -15.21
N GLU A 109 16.83 20.33 -14.19
CA GLU A 109 17.01 20.90 -12.85
C GLU A 109 18.20 20.21 -12.14
N PRO A 110 19.11 20.98 -11.53
CA PRO A 110 20.30 20.43 -10.87
C PRO A 110 19.95 19.57 -9.64
N ASP A 111 18.73 19.66 -9.12
CA ASP A 111 18.22 18.89 -7.99
C ASP A 111 17.17 17.84 -8.40
N ILE A 112 17.15 17.40 -9.67
CA ILE A 112 16.18 16.43 -10.20
C ILE A 112 15.99 15.20 -9.31
N LYS A 113 17.07 14.62 -8.75
CA LYS A 113 16.98 13.46 -7.85
C LYS A 113 16.19 13.78 -6.57
N GLU A 114 16.38 14.98 -6.02
CA GLU A 114 15.66 15.43 -4.84
C GLU A 114 14.19 15.72 -5.14
N ILE A 115 13.90 16.35 -6.28
CA ILE A 115 12.53 16.57 -6.78
C ILE A 115 11.77 15.24 -6.89
N ILE A 116 12.41 14.22 -7.47
CA ILE A 116 11.82 12.89 -7.66
C ILE A 116 11.62 12.16 -6.33
N LYS A 117 12.57 12.26 -5.40
CA LYS A 117 12.41 11.74 -4.03
C LYS A 117 11.20 12.37 -3.34
N ASN A 118 11.11 13.69 -3.38
CA ASN A 118 10.03 14.45 -2.77
C ASN A 118 8.68 14.15 -3.41
N LYS A 119 8.65 13.84 -4.71
CA LYS A 119 7.45 13.36 -5.38
C LYS A 119 6.98 12.00 -4.86
N ALA A 120 7.88 11.03 -4.65
CA ALA A 120 7.52 9.74 -4.07
C ALA A 120 6.94 9.89 -2.66
N ILE A 121 7.60 10.69 -1.80
CA ILE A 121 7.12 11.01 -0.45
C ILE A 121 5.76 11.72 -0.49
N LYS A 122 5.55 12.63 -1.44
CA LYS A 122 4.27 13.32 -1.62
C LYS A 122 3.15 12.35 -2.01
N ILE A 123 3.42 11.38 -2.89
CA ILE A 123 2.45 10.33 -3.24
C ILE A 123 2.08 9.49 -2.01
N GLU A 124 3.05 9.12 -1.16
CA GLU A 124 2.78 8.43 0.11
C GLU A 124 1.80 9.21 0.99
N LYS A 125 2.11 10.48 1.27
CA LYS A 125 1.28 11.35 2.11
C LYS A 125 -0.13 11.54 1.53
N GLU A 126 -0.23 11.76 0.22
CA GLU A 126 -1.53 11.89 -0.46
C GLU A 126 -2.36 10.60 -0.34
N GLU A 127 -1.75 9.41 -0.43
CA GLU A 127 -2.46 8.13 -0.25
C GLU A 127 -2.91 7.90 1.20
N GLU A 128 -2.07 8.23 2.19
CA GLU A 128 -2.43 8.21 3.61
C GLU A 128 -3.64 9.13 3.89
N GLU A 129 -3.57 10.38 3.42
CA GLU A 129 -4.65 11.36 3.59
C GLU A 129 -5.97 10.89 2.96
N LYS A 130 -5.92 10.28 1.77
CA LYS A 130 -7.10 9.69 1.12
C LYS A 130 -7.72 8.60 1.99
N CYS A 131 -6.89 7.72 2.58
CA CYS A 131 -7.34 6.66 3.48
C CYS A 131 -8.00 7.21 4.75
N ILE A 132 -7.46 8.30 5.31
CA ILE A 132 -8.08 8.98 6.46
C ILE A 132 -9.42 9.62 6.04
N LYS A 133 -9.47 10.33 4.91
CA LYS A 133 -10.68 10.99 4.42
C LYS A 133 -11.80 9.99 4.13
N ILE A 134 -11.52 8.90 3.39
CA ILE A 134 -12.54 7.88 3.10
C ILE A 134 -13.05 7.24 4.39
N SER A 135 -12.18 7.00 5.38
CA SER A 135 -12.58 6.44 6.68
C SER A 135 -13.49 7.39 7.47
N ARG A 136 -13.12 8.68 7.55
CA ARG A 136 -13.91 9.73 8.24
C ARG A 136 -15.25 10.02 7.59
N PHE A 137 -15.32 9.95 6.26
CA PHE A 137 -16.61 10.13 5.56
C PHE A 137 -17.45 8.87 5.68
N GLY A 138 -16.85 7.69 5.51
CA GLY A 138 -17.57 6.42 5.58
C GLY A 138 -18.12 6.09 6.96
N GLU A 139 -17.43 6.43 8.06
CA GLU A 139 -17.93 6.11 9.41
C GLU A 139 -19.28 6.73 9.76
N LYS A 140 -19.63 7.83 9.05
CA LYS A 140 -20.88 8.56 9.23
C LYS A 140 -22.08 7.84 8.62
N LEU A 141 -21.83 6.87 7.74
CA LEU A 141 -22.87 6.12 7.03
C LEU A 141 -23.43 4.95 7.86
N PHE A 142 -22.81 4.62 9.00
CA PHE A 142 -23.14 3.43 9.77
C PHE A 142 -23.56 3.79 11.18
N ASP A 143 -24.60 3.13 11.67
CA ASP A 143 -25.16 3.35 12.99
C ASP A 143 -24.46 2.53 14.07
N ASP A 144 -24.74 2.87 15.33
CA ASP A 144 -24.31 2.08 16.48
C ASP A 144 -24.92 0.67 16.43
N GLY A 145 -24.09 -0.36 16.57
CA GLY A 145 -24.50 -1.76 16.45
C GLY A 145 -24.45 -2.34 15.03
N THR A 146 -23.94 -1.60 14.05
CA THR A 146 -23.78 -2.10 12.67
C THR A 146 -22.94 -3.38 12.62
N THR A 147 -23.44 -4.38 11.88
CA THR A 147 -22.68 -5.58 11.52
C THR A 147 -22.17 -5.44 10.08
N PHE A 148 -20.86 -5.51 9.92
CA PHE A 148 -20.18 -5.42 8.63
C PHE A 148 -19.88 -6.80 8.07
N LEU A 149 -19.96 -6.94 6.75
CA LEU A 149 -19.32 -8.02 6.01
C LEU A 149 -18.22 -7.41 5.14
N THR A 150 -17.01 -7.99 5.16
CA THR A 150 -15.90 -7.55 4.32
C THR A 150 -15.21 -8.72 3.61
N HIS A 151 -14.55 -8.40 2.50
CA HIS A 151 -13.86 -9.36 1.65
C HIS A 151 -12.45 -8.85 1.33
N CYS A 152 -11.50 -9.78 1.16
CA CYS A 152 -10.09 -9.48 0.97
C CYS A 152 -9.47 -8.76 2.18
N ASN A 153 -8.43 -7.96 1.93
CA ASN A 153 -7.79 -7.10 2.92
C ASN A 153 -7.66 -5.69 2.35
N THR A 154 -8.27 -4.74 3.06
CA THR A 154 -8.37 -3.31 2.70
C THR A 154 -7.96 -2.42 3.89
N GLY A 155 -7.21 -2.99 4.83
CA GLY A 155 -6.71 -2.32 6.02
C GLY A 155 -5.39 -1.61 5.80
N SER A 156 -4.73 -1.36 6.91
CA SER A 156 -3.42 -0.73 7.00
C SER A 156 -2.33 -1.55 6.33
N LEU A 157 -2.51 -2.87 6.17
CA LEU A 157 -1.56 -3.70 5.42
C LEU A 157 -1.67 -3.48 3.90
N ALA A 158 -2.85 -3.09 3.41
CA ALA A 158 -3.10 -2.83 1.99
C ALA A 158 -2.98 -1.35 1.60
N THR A 159 -2.83 -0.46 2.58
CA THR A 159 -2.77 1.00 2.40
C THR A 159 -1.64 1.64 3.24
N LEU A 160 -1.55 2.97 3.27
CA LEU A 160 -0.56 3.71 4.05
C LEU A 160 -1.19 4.47 5.22
N GLY A 161 -2.32 3.97 5.71
CA GLY A 161 -3.09 4.61 6.77
C GLY A 161 -4.05 3.61 7.40
N PRO A 162 -5.25 4.02 7.84
CA PRO A 162 -6.18 3.11 8.51
C PRO A 162 -6.73 1.99 7.60
N GLY A 163 -6.71 2.21 6.29
CA GLY A 163 -7.35 1.36 5.29
C GLY A 163 -8.34 2.14 4.42
N THR A 164 -9.05 1.43 3.54
CA THR A 164 -10.24 1.93 2.86
C THR A 164 -11.48 1.38 3.55
N ALA A 165 -12.03 0.25 3.12
CA ALA A 165 -13.22 -0.34 3.75
C ALA A 165 -12.96 -0.74 5.21
N LEU A 166 -11.83 -1.41 5.49
CA LEU A 166 -11.46 -1.71 6.88
C LEU A 166 -11.12 -0.43 7.68
N GLY A 167 -10.64 0.61 7.00
CA GLY A 167 -10.41 1.93 7.61
C GLY A 167 -11.71 2.56 8.11
N VAL A 168 -12.77 2.49 7.30
CA VAL A 168 -14.13 2.92 7.70
C VAL A 168 -14.59 2.15 8.95
N ILE A 169 -14.47 0.82 8.95
CA ILE A 169 -14.85 -0.02 10.11
C ILE A 169 -14.07 0.38 11.37
N LYS A 170 -12.75 0.58 11.25
CA LYS A 170 -11.89 1.02 12.37
C LYS A 170 -12.34 2.39 12.89
N PHE A 171 -12.68 3.34 12.01
CA PHE A 171 -13.14 4.67 12.39
C PHE A 171 -14.53 4.62 13.05
N THR A 172 -15.47 3.83 12.51
CA THR A 172 -16.77 3.56 13.14
C THR A 172 -16.59 3.04 14.57
N LYS A 173 -15.68 2.10 14.82
CA LYS A 173 -15.36 1.65 16.18
C LYS A 173 -14.77 2.78 17.05
N ARG A 174 -13.81 3.53 16.51
CA ARG A 174 -13.11 4.62 17.23
C ARG A 174 -14.02 5.79 17.59
N SER A 175 -15.10 6.02 16.84
CA SER A 175 -16.15 7.00 17.19
C SER A 175 -17.07 6.54 18.33
N GLY A 176 -16.79 5.39 18.95
CA GLY A 176 -17.51 4.88 20.12
C GLY A 176 -18.69 3.95 19.79
N LYS A 177 -18.98 3.74 18.49
CA LYS A 177 -20.05 2.85 18.05
C LYS A 177 -19.66 1.38 18.25
N ARG A 178 -20.62 0.57 18.66
CA ARG A 178 -20.52 -0.90 18.67
C ARG A 178 -20.50 -1.38 17.22
N VAL A 179 -19.58 -2.29 16.91
CA VAL A 179 -19.47 -2.90 15.59
C VAL A 179 -19.18 -4.40 15.75
N GLN A 180 -19.69 -5.18 14.81
CA GLN A 180 -19.33 -6.58 14.60
C GLN A 180 -18.87 -6.74 13.15
N VAL A 181 -17.88 -7.59 12.89
CA VAL A 181 -17.36 -7.80 11.54
C VAL A 181 -17.32 -9.27 11.17
N PHE A 182 -18.05 -9.64 10.13
CA PHE A 182 -17.77 -10.86 9.38
C PHE A 182 -16.73 -10.56 8.31
N TYR A 183 -15.73 -11.41 8.19
CA TYR A 183 -14.75 -11.33 7.12
C TYR A 183 -14.56 -12.70 6.49
N THR A 184 -14.55 -12.72 5.18
CA THR A 184 -14.42 -13.95 4.37
C THR A 184 -12.95 -14.34 4.24
N GLU A 185 -12.65 -15.63 4.17
CA GLU A 185 -11.26 -16.12 4.10
C GLU A 185 -10.48 -15.58 2.89
N THR A 186 -11.17 -15.34 1.76
CA THR A 186 -10.64 -14.82 0.49
C THR A 186 -9.65 -15.76 -0.20
N ARG A 187 -10.14 -16.90 -0.70
CA ARG A 187 -9.34 -17.84 -1.49
C ARG A 187 -8.87 -17.23 -2.83
N PRO A 188 -7.76 -17.73 -3.41
CA PRO A 188 -6.87 -18.76 -2.86
C PRO A 188 -5.78 -18.19 -1.92
N TYR A 189 -5.55 -16.88 -1.91
CA TYR A 189 -4.40 -16.26 -1.21
C TYR A 189 -4.65 -16.03 0.30
N LEU A 190 -5.91 -16.16 0.73
CA LEU A 190 -6.35 -16.13 2.12
C LEU A 190 -6.13 -14.77 2.81
N GLN A 191 -6.33 -13.68 2.07
CA GLN A 191 -6.18 -12.32 2.58
C GLN A 191 -6.99 -12.06 3.84
N GLY A 192 -8.25 -12.49 3.85
CA GLY A 192 -9.14 -12.20 4.95
C GLY A 192 -8.71 -12.96 6.19
N ALA A 193 -8.49 -14.27 6.04
CA ALA A 193 -8.05 -15.14 7.13
C ALA A 193 -6.68 -14.72 7.71
N ARG A 194 -5.75 -14.28 6.85
CA ARG A 194 -4.36 -14.00 7.26
C ARG A 194 -4.09 -12.56 7.66
N LEU A 195 -4.67 -11.59 6.94
CA LEU A 195 -4.32 -10.18 7.05
C LEU A 195 -5.45 -9.38 7.71
N THR A 196 -6.68 -9.53 7.24
CA THR A 196 -7.84 -8.81 7.83
C THR A 196 -8.12 -9.26 9.25
N GLY A 197 -8.14 -10.57 9.50
CA GLY A 197 -8.28 -11.12 10.86
C GLY A 197 -7.18 -10.62 11.80
N LEU A 198 -5.92 -10.59 11.34
CA LEU A 198 -4.79 -10.06 12.11
C LEU A 198 -5.01 -8.60 12.52
N GLU A 199 -5.42 -7.74 11.58
CA GLU A 199 -5.68 -6.33 11.85
C GLU A 199 -6.87 -6.13 12.80
N LEU A 200 -7.97 -6.87 12.60
CA LEU A 200 -9.16 -6.79 13.45
C LEU A 200 -8.86 -7.20 14.90
N VAL A 201 -8.10 -8.29 15.09
CA VAL A 201 -7.65 -8.74 16.42
C VAL A 201 -6.78 -7.67 17.09
N LYS A 202 -5.82 -7.08 16.35
CA LYS A 202 -4.96 -6.02 16.90
C LYS A 202 -5.72 -4.76 17.30
N GLU A 203 -6.78 -4.42 16.59
CA GLU A 203 -7.64 -3.26 16.89
C GLU A 203 -8.73 -3.57 17.94
N GLY A 204 -8.82 -4.82 18.43
CA GLY A 204 -9.83 -5.23 19.40
C GLY A 204 -11.26 -5.14 18.85
N ILE A 205 -11.43 -5.36 17.53
CA ILE A 205 -12.74 -5.31 16.86
C ILE A 205 -13.37 -6.71 16.89
N PRO A 206 -14.56 -6.88 17.49
CA PRO A 206 -15.28 -8.14 17.49
C PRO A 206 -15.50 -8.63 16.06
N SER A 207 -15.00 -9.83 15.75
CA SER A 207 -15.01 -10.33 14.38
C SER A 207 -15.06 -11.85 14.28
N THR A 208 -15.65 -12.32 13.18
CA THR A 208 -15.86 -13.74 12.87
C THR A 208 -15.36 -14.03 11.46
N LEU A 209 -14.43 -14.98 11.35
CA LEU A 209 -14.01 -15.52 10.06
C LEU A 209 -15.09 -16.45 9.52
N ILE A 210 -15.41 -16.32 8.23
CA ILE A 210 -16.27 -17.25 7.49
C ILE A 210 -15.57 -17.68 6.19
N THR A 211 -15.96 -18.83 5.63
CA THR A 211 -15.51 -19.20 4.28
C THR A 211 -16.19 -18.31 3.24
N ASP A 212 -15.60 -18.20 2.05
CA ASP A 212 -16.17 -17.36 0.98
C ASP A 212 -17.60 -17.80 0.61
N SER A 213 -17.91 -19.09 0.73
CA SER A 213 -19.22 -19.67 0.39
C SER A 213 -20.31 -19.47 1.45
N MET A 214 -19.97 -19.02 2.65
CA MET A 214 -20.93 -18.73 3.73
C MET A 214 -21.53 -17.31 3.64
N ALA A 215 -21.11 -16.52 2.65
CA ALA A 215 -21.53 -15.12 2.51
C ALA A 215 -22.97 -14.94 2.00
N GLY A 216 -23.51 -15.94 1.29
CA GLY A 216 -24.88 -15.95 0.78
C GLY A 216 -25.82 -16.69 1.72
#